data_AF-A0A7W1SD22-F1
#
_entry.id   AF-A0A7W1SD22-F1
#
_cell.length_a   1.000
_cell.length_b   1.000
_cell.length_c   1.000
_cell.angle_alpha   90.00
_cell.angle_beta   90.00
_cell.angle_gamma   90.00
#
_symmetry.space_group_name_H-M   'P 1'
#
loop_
_entity.id
_entity.type
_entity.pdbx_description
1 polymer ?
#
loop_
_entity_poly.entity_id
_entity_poly.type
_entity_poly.pdbx_seq_one_letter_code
_entity_poly.pdbx_strand_id
1 'polypeptide(L)'
;MDRRGTDRRGKARFEIVGELWGSIEARSTLTIRNLGSGGALVESPAPLISGSMHWLTAEIDGEPQLVQVRVCHATRDQHSSHYVAGIEFVGLTPAMEMFIRKHMNGAGGAALGQA
;
A
#
# COMPACT_ATOMS: atom_id res chain seq x y z
N MET A 1 35.28 -22.87 -5.96
CA MET A 1 35.46 -21.65 -5.12
C MET A 1 34.14 -21.36 -4.45
N ASP A 2 33.98 -21.84 -3.21
CA ASP A 2 32.72 -21.85 -2.48
C ASP A 2 32.59 -20.55 -1.64
N ARG A 3 31.58 -19.74 -1.95
CA ARG A 3 31.27 -18.52 -1.20
C ARG A 3 30.47 -18.92 0.03
N ARG A 4 31.18 -19.34 1.08
CA ARG A 4 30.61 -19.53 2.42
C ARG A 4 29.91 -18.25 2.84
N GLY A 5 28.59 -18.29 2.93
CA GLY A 5 27.77 -17.19 3.41
C GLY A 5 28.15 -16.87 4.86
N THR A 6 28.87 -15.77 5.05
CA THR A 6 29.22 -15.27 6.37
C THR A 6 27.94 -14.96 7.13
N ASP A 7 27.80 -15.53 8.32
CA ASP A 7 26.79 -15.11 9.28
C ASP A 7 26.94 -13.60 9.54
N ARG A 8 25.92 -12.81 9.20
CA ARG A 8 25.93 -11.34 9.36
C ARG A 8 25.62 -10.89 10.79
N ARG A 9 25.35 -11.82 11.70
CA ARG A 9 24.93 -11.50 13.06
C ARG A 9 26.15 -11.13 13.90
N GLY A 10 26.25 -9.85 14.28
CA GLY A 10 27.28 -9.39 15.21
C GLY A 10 27.02 -9.74 16.67
N LYS A 11 25.83 -10.26 17.02
CA LYS A 11 25.44 -10.62 18.40
C LYS A 11 24.55 -11.86 18.43
N ALA A 12 24.68 -12.65 19.51
CA ALA A 12 23.85 -13.81 19.77
C ALA A 12 22.37 -13.41 19.92
N ARG A 13 21.47 -14.21 19.35
CA ARG A 13 20.05 -14.17 19.71
C ARG A 13 19.85 -15.15 20.86
N PHE A 14 19.34 -14.66 21.98
CA PHE A 14 19.04 -15.50 23.12
C PHE A 14 17.65 -16.11 22.94
N GLU A 15 17.47 -17.31 23.47
CA GLU A 15 16.15 -17.88 23.68
C GLU A 15 15.40 -17.03 24.71
N ILE A 16 14.14 -16.72 24.43
CA ILE A 16 13.27 -16.04 25.40
C ILE A 16 12.79 -17.11 26.39
N VAL A 17 13.37 -17.11 27.58
CA VAL A 17 12.91 -17.98 28.69
C VAL A 17 11.88 -17.20 29.51
N GLY A 18 10.61 -17.60 29.42
CA GLY A 18 9.48 -16.91 30.05
C GLY A 18 8.62 -16.12 29.06
N GLU A 19 7.87 -15.13 29.55
CA GLU A 19 7.00 -14.28 28.72
C GLU A 19 7.71 -12.96 28.34
N LEU A 20 7.84 -12.70 27.04
CA LEU A 20 8.26 -11.39 26.54
C LEU A 20 7.03 -10.52 26.29
N TRP A 21 6.75 -9.63 27.23
CA TRP A 21 5.69 -8.63 27.09
C TRP A 21 6.12 -7.54 26.10
N GLY A 22 5.53 -7.52 24.91
CA GLY A 22 5.78 -6.49 23.91
C GLY A 22 4.96 -6.69 22.64
N SER A 23 4.74 -5.60 21.92
CA SER A 23 4.09 -5.60 20.59
C SER A 23 5.06 -5.06 19.55
N ILE A 24 5.15 -5.73 18.40
CA ILE A 24 5.88 -5.23 17.23
C ILE A 24 4.84 -5.00 16.13
N GLU A 25 4.79 -3.78 15.61
CA GLU A 25 3.93 -3.40 14.49
C GLU A 25 4.80 -3.14 13.25
N ALA A 26 4.39 -3.68 12.10
CA ALA A 26 4.99 -3.37 10.82
C ALA A 26 3.99 -2.54 10.00
N ARG A 27 4.38 -1.32 9.63
CA ARG A 27 3.60 -0.48 8.72
C ARG A 27 4.21 -0.50 7.34
N SER A 28 3.37 -0.55 6.32
CA SER A 28 3.78 -0.52 4.92
C SER A 28 3.02 0.58 4.21
N THR A 29 3.74 1.40 3.45
CA THR A 29 3.14 2.44 2.60
C THR A 29 2.75 1.83 1.26
N LEU A 30 1.58 2.21 0.76
CA LEU A 30 1.12 1.87 -0.58
C LEU A 30 1.26 3.09 -1.48
N THR A 31 1.81 2.90 -2.68
CA THR A 31 1.93 4.00 -3.66
C THR A 31 0.74 3.96 -4.61
N ILE A 32 0.01 5.05 -4.76
CA ILE A 32 -1.10 5.14 -5.72
C ILE A 32 -0.52 5.28 -7.14
N ARG A 33 -0.82 4.31 -8.03
CA ARG A 33 -0.49 4.36 -9.47
C ARG A 33 -1.56 5.07 -10.28
N ASN A 34 -2.83 4.83 -9.96
CA ASN A 34 -3.97 5.52 -10.56
C ASN A 34 -5.11 5.63 -9.56
N LEU A 35 -6.02 6.56 -9.82
CA LEU A 35 -7.14 6.87 -8.95
C LEU A 35 -8.41 7.01 -9.79
N GLY A 36 -9.47 6.33 -9.37
CA GLY A 36 -10.83 6.48 -9.88
C GLY A 36 -11.80 6.85 -8.77
N SER A 37 -13.05 7.09 -9.12
CA SER A 37 -14.09 7.51 -8.16
C SER A 37 -14.40 6.44 -7.10
N GLY A 38 -14.30 5.16 -7.46
CA GLY A 38 -14.62 4.04 -6.58
C GLY A 38 -13.41 3.26 -6.08
N GLY A 39 -12.18 3.60 -6.50
CA GLY A 39 -11.02 2.81 -6.15
C GLY A 39 -9.71 3.34 -6.72
N ALA A 40 -8.65 2.57 -6.54
CA ALA A 40 -7.31 2.91 -7.00
C ALA A 40 -6.52 1.66 -7.38
N LEU A 41 -5.53 1.83 -8.25
CA LEU A 41 -4.46 0.86 -8.42
C LEU A 41 -3.28 1.29 -7.56
N VAL A 42 -2.77 0.39 -6.73
CA VAL A 42 -1.69 0.67 -5.79
C VAL A 42 -0.53 -0.30 -5.94
N GLU A 43 0.68 0.18 -5.66
CA GLU A 43 1.85 -0.65 -5.40
C GLU A 43 1.92 -1.00 -3.92
N SER A 44 2.28 -2.25 -3.64
CA SER A 44 2.48 -2.77 -2.29
C SER A 44 3.83 -3.47 -2.19
N PRO A 45 4.59 -3.31 -1.10
CA PRO A 45 5.81 -4.09 -0.85
C PRO A 45 5.52 -5.57 -0.52
N ALA A 46 4.26 -5.91 -0.23
CA ALA A 46 3.84 -7.24 0.19
C ALA A 46 2.59 -7.71 -0.59
N PRO A 47 2.40 -9.04 -0.77
CA PRO A 47 1.22 -9.55 -1.44
C PRO A 47 -0.03 -9.24 -0.62
N LEU A 48 -1.04 -8.66 -1.28
CA LEU A 48 -2.36 -8.45 -0.70
C LEU A 48 -3.31 -9.59 -1.10
N ILE A 49 -4.19 -9.99 -0.18
CA ILE A 49 -5.13 -11.09 -0.42
C ILE A 49 -6.36 -10.53 -1.13
N SER A 50 -6.73 -11.08 -2.28
CA SER A 50 -7.94 -10.67 -3.00
C SER A 50 -9.19 -10.96 -2.16
N GLY A 51 -10.15 -10.04 -2.16
CA GLY A 51 -11.35 -10.03 -1.32
C GLY A 51 -11.12 -9.53 0.12
N SER A 52 -9.87 -9.36 0.57
CA SER A 52 -9.60 -8.89 1.94
C SER A 52 -9.93 -7.41 2.13
N MET A 53 -10.30 -7.08 3.36
CA MET A 53 -10.68 -5.74 3.79
C MET A 53 -9.55 -5.11 4.62
N HIS A 54 -9.17 -3.87 4.34
CA HIS A 54 -8.13 -3.15 5.06
C HIS A 54 -8.58 -1.75 5.44
N TRP A 55 -8.04 -1.24 6.55
CA TRP A 55 -8.08 0.16 6.90
C TRP A 55 -6.77 0.81 6.47
N LEU A 56 -6.86 1.85 5.64
CA LEU A 56 -5.72 2.64 5.20
C LEU A 56 -5.83 4.05 5.75
N THR A 57 -4.69 4.64 6.10
CA THR A 57 -4.60 6.07 6.35
C THR A 57 -4.14 6.74 5.07
N ALA A 58 -5.02 7.55 4.47
CA ALA A 58 -4.69 8.40 3.33
C ALA A 58 -4.40 9.81 3.84
N GLU A 59 -3.35 10.46 3.34
CA GLU A 59 -3.08 11.87 3.63
C GLU A 59 -3.78 12.74 2.58
N ILE A 60 -4.71 13.59 3.03
CA ILE A 60 -5.46 14.54 2.21
C ILE A 60 -5.15 15.95 2.69
N ASP A 61 -4.58 16.80 1.84
CA ASP A 61 -4.26 18.20 2.17
C ASP A 61 -3.47 18.34 3.52
N GLY A 62 -2.65 17.34 3.84
CA GLY A 62 -1.86 17.27 5.08
C GLY A 62 -2.57 16.62 6.27
N GLU A 63 -3.84 16.26 6.14
CA GLU A 63 -4.65 15.64 7.20
C GLU A 63 -4.86 14.14 6.97
N PRO A 64 -4.63 13.28 7.98
CA PRO A 64 -4.87 11.85 7.86
C PRO A 64 -6.38 11.55 7.82
N GLN A 65 -6.79 10.75 6.86
CA GLN A 65 -8.15 10.25 6.70
C GLN A 65 -8.14 8.72 6.67
N LEU A 66 -8.94 8.12 7.53
CA LEU A 66 -9.08 6.67 7.57
C LEU A 66 -10.07 6.21 6.50
N VAL A 67 -9.64 5.30 5.63
CA VAL A 67 -10.43 4.77 4.51
C VAL A 67 -10.48 3.27 4.57
N GLN A 68 -11.68 2.70 4.48
CA GLN A 68 -11.86 1.27 4.36
C GLN A 68 -11.80 0.87 2.89
N VAL A 69 -11.00 -0.16 2.59
CA VAL A 69 -10.83 -0.66 1.23
C VAL A 69 -11.01 -2.17 1.15
N ARG A 70 -11.47 -2.64 0.00
CA ARG A 70 -11.46 -4.04 -0.41
C ARG A 70 -10.39 -4.24 -1.48
N VAL A 71 -9.58 -5.28 -1.36
CA VAL A 71 -8.65 -5.68 -2.41
C VAL A 71 -9.43 -6.45 -3.46
N CYS A 72 -9.51 -5.95 -4.69
CA CYS A 72 -10.24 -6.60 -5.78
C CYS A 72 -9.38 -7.66 -6.49
N HIS A 73 -8.11 -7.36 -6.70
CA HIS A 73 -7.12 -8.27 -7.26
C HIS A 73 -5.72 -7.83 -6.84
N ALA A 74 -4.78 -8.76 -6.79
CA ALA A 74 -3.36 -8.46 -6.56
C ALA A 74 -2.48 -9.39 -7.40
N THR A 75 -1.47 -8.82 -8.04
CA THR A 75 -0.51 -9.54 -8.89
C THR A 75 0.90 -9.07 -8.59
N ARG A 76 1.89 -9.95 -8.73
CA ARG A 76 3.29 -9.54 -8.68
C ARG A 76 3.62 -8.71 -9.92
N ASP A 77 4.31 -7.60 -9.75
CA ASP A 77 4.85 -6.84 -10.88
C ASP A 77 5.99 -7.64 -11.51
N GLN A 78 6.03 -7.72 -12.85
CA GLN A 78 7.07 -8.46 -13.57
C GLN A 78 8.41 -7.71 -13.57
N HIS A 79 8.37 -6.38 -13.42
CA HIS A 79 9.54 -5.51 -13.56
C HIS A 79 10.05 -4.97 -12.22
N SER A 80 9.39 -5.31 -11.11
CA SER A 80 9.78 -4.86 -9.78
C SER A 80 9.59 -5.94 -8.72
N SER A 81 10.15 -5.72 -7.52
CA SER A 81 9.89 -6.57 -6.36
C SER A 81 8.54 -6.32 -5.70
N HIS A 82 7.74 -5.39 -6.25
CA HIS A 82 6.46 -4.97 -5.67
C HIS A 82 5.29 -5.79 -6.23
N TYR A 83 4.17 -5.67 -5.54
CA TYR A 83 2.88 -6.18 -5.97
C TYR A 83 2.03 -5.00 -6.42
N VAL A 84 1.21 -5.23 -7.43
CA VAL A 84 0.20 -4.28 -7.89
C VAL A 84 -1.15 -4.83 -7.47
N ALA A 85 -1.95 -3.99 -6.81
CA ALA A 85 -3.27 -4.37 -6.36
C ALA A 85 -4.31 -3.34 -6.78
N GLY A 86 -5.44 -3.81 -7.29
CA GLY A 86 -6.64 -2.99 -7.42
C GLY A 86 -7.39 -2.98 -6.10
N ILE A 87 -7.69 -1.80 -5.59
CA ILE A 87 -8.49 -1.60 -4.38
C ILE A 87 -9.76 -0.83 -4.69
N GLU A 88 -10.82 -1.12 -3.95
CA GLU A 88 -12.12 -0.46 -4.01
C GLU A 88 -12.44 0.15 -2.66
N PHE A 89 -12.99 1.37 -2.65
CA PHE A 89 -13.41 2.06 -1.44
C PHE A 89 -14.75 1.51 -0.94
N VAL A 90 -14.86 1.19 0.35
CA VAL A 90 -16.06 0.55 0.94
C VAL A 90 -16.92 1.52 1.77
N GLY A 91 -16.57 2.80 1.73
CA GLY A 91 -17.30 3.86 2.41
C GLY A 91 -16.40 5.09 2.49
N LEU A 92 -16.61 6.04 1.60
CA LEU A 92 -15.85 7.27 1.57
C LEU A 92 -16.51 8.31 2.48
N THR A 93 -15.68 9.10 3.16
CA THR A 93 -16.16 10.32 3.78
C THR A 93 -16.46 11.36 2.70
N PRO A 94 -17.41 12.29 2.90
CA PRO A 94 -17.67 13.35 1.93
C PRO A 94 -16.43 14.18 1.57
N ALA A 95 -15.52 14.38 2.54
CA ALA A 95 -14.24 15.05 2.29
C ALA A 95 -13.36 14.29 1.28
N MET A 96 -13.24 12.97 1.44
CA MET A 96 -12.49 12.12 0.51
C MET A 96 -13.16 12.05 -0.87
N GLU A 97 -14.49 11.97 -0.94
CA GLU A 97 -15.22 12.02 -2.22
C GLU A 97 -14.96 13.32 -2.98
N MET A 98 -15.03 14.46 -2.29
CA MET A 98 -14.72 15.76 -2.89
C MET A 98 -13.27 15.85 -3.34
N PHE A 99 -12.33 15.34 -2.54
CA PHE A 99 -10.92 15.30 -2.89
C PHE A 99 -10.67 14.49 -4.16
N ILE A 100 -11.22 13.27 -4.24
CA ILE A 100 -11.11 12.40 -5.42
C ILE A 100 -11.71 13.10 -6.64
N ARG A 101 -12.92 13.66 -6.50
CA ARG A 101 -13.61 14.37 -7.59
C ARG A 101 -12.81 15.57 -8.09
N LYS A 102 -12.23 16.36 -7.18
CA LYS A 102 -11.38 17.51 -7.53
C LYS A 102 -10.17 17.08 -8.37
N HIS A 103 -9.50 16.00 -7.96
CA HIS A 103 -8.30 15.51 -8.65
C HIS A 103 -8.60 14.79 -9.96
N MET A 104 -9.73 14.09 -10.06
CA MET A 104 -10.18 13.49 -11.32
C MET A 104 -10.47 14.54 -12.39
N ASN A 105 -11.09 15.67 -12.02
CA ASN A 105 -11.39 16.74 -12.96
C ASN A 105 -10.14 17.52 -13.39
N GLY A 106 -9.10 17.56 -12.54
CA GLY A 106 -7.80 18.18 -12.87
C GLY A 106 -6.94 17.33 -13.81
N ALA A 107 -7.09 16.01 -13.81
CA ALA A 107 -6.31 15.09 -14.64
C ALA A 107 -6.73 15.05 -16.12
N GLY A 108 -7.88 15.63 -16.48
CA GLY A 108 -8.40 15.70 -17.85
C GLY A 108 -7.63 16.63 -18.80
N GLY A 109 -6.56 17.30 -18.35
CA GLY A 109 -5.77 18.26 -19.14
C GLY A 109 -4.39 17.77 -19.62
N ALA A 110 -3.94 16.57 -19.22
CA ALA A 110 -2.55 16.13 -19.45
C ALA A 110 -2.42 14.81 -20.24
N ALA A 111 -3.37 14.53 -21.14
CA ALA A 111 -3.29 13.38 -22.04
C ALA A 111 -3.74 13.76 -23.45
N LEU A 112 -2.94 14.57 -24.15
CA LEU A 112 -2.84 14.63 -25.61
C LEU A 112 -1.59 15.44 -25.98
N GLY A 113 -0.62 14.75 -26.58
CA GLY A 113 0.59 15.34 -27.14
C GLY A 113 1.84 14.74 -26.52
N GLN A 114 2.39 13.69 -27.14
CA GLN A 114 3.49 13.88 -28.09
C GLN A 114 3.40 12.79 -29.16
N ALA A 115 3.36 13.25 -30.42
CA ALA A 115 3.71 12.49 -31.61
C ALA A 115 5.14 12.89 -31.99
#